data_AF-A0A7S3LR84-F1
#
_entry.id   AF-A0A7S3LR84-F1
#
_cell.length_a   1.000
_cell.length_b   1.000
_cell.length_c   1.000
_cell.angle_alpha   90.00
_cell.angle_beta   90.00
_cell.angle_gamma   90.00
#
_symmetry.space_group_name_H-M   'P 1'
#
loop_
_entity.id
_entity.type
_entity.pdbx_description
1 polymer ?
#
loop_
_entity_poly.entity_id
_entity_poly.type
_entity_poly.pdbx_seq_one_letter_code
_entity_poly.pdbx_strand_id
1 'polypeptide(L)'
;DNLNFPAGLPSDSVVVGLSVDDFNYHQLTEAMNVILETNGRLIAPHKNKYHAREDGLKMGLGAFVVALEYSCGVKAEIIGKPTLKIFQTAVSSIKNQVKMEECAMIGDDVSSDVNGAIDAGMFGILVQT
;
A
#
# COMPACT_ATOMS: atom_id res chain seq x y z
N ASP A 1 -12.88 -10.98 -4.43
CA ASP A 1 -12.04 -10.90 -5.63
C ASP A 1 -11.12 -12.10 -5.73
N ASN A 2 -11.43 -13.02 -6.66
CA ASN A 2 -10.66 -14.25 -6.90
C ASN A 2 -9.47 -13.92 -7.80
N LEU A 3 -8.43 -13.32 -7.23
CA LEU A 3 -7.11 -13.38 -7.84
C LEU A 3 -6.67 -14.84 -7.79
N ASN A 4 -6.83 -15.56 -8.91
CA ASN A 4 -6.32 -16.93 -9.07
C ASN A 4 -4.79 -16.87 -9.15
N PHE A 5 -4.15 -16.79 -7.99
CA PHE A 5 -2.73 -17.08 -7.90
C PHE A 5 -2.53 -18.57 -8.20
N PRO A 6 -1.55 -18.94 -9.04
CA PRO A 6 -1.26 -20.34 -9.31
C PRO A 6 -0.95 -21.07 -7.99
N ALA A 7 -1.84 -21.97 -7.58
CA ALA A 7 -1.62 -22.79 -6.40
C ALA A 7 -0.48 -23.78 -6.66
N GLY A 8 0.43 -23.93 -5.69
CA GLY A 8 1.50 -24.94 -5.73
C GLY A 8 2.83 -24.49 -6.34
N LEU A 9 2.95 -23.24 -6.81
CA LEU A 9 4.27 -22.65 -7.03
C LEU A 9 4.83 -22.12 -5.69
N PRO A 10 6.12 -22.32 -5.40
CA PRO A 10 6.74 -21.72 -4.24
C PRO A 10 6.65 -20.18 -4.35
N SER A 11 6.26 -19.53 -3.27
CA SER A 11 6.23 -18.06 -3.20
C SER A 11 7.64 -17.52 -3.09
N ASP A 12 7.95 -16.43 -3.80
CA ASP A 12 9.26 -15.78 -3.81
C ASP A 12 9.24 -14.35 -3.26
N SER A 13 8.06 -13.87 -2.86
CA SER A 13 7.80 -12.49 -2.46
C SER A 13 6.56 -12.44 -1.57
N VAL A 14 6.43 -11.36 -0.79
CA VAL A 14 5.28 -11.10 0.08
C VAL A 14 4.67 -9.76 -0.29
N VAL A 15 3.37 -9.77 -0.59
CA VAL A 15 2.56 -8.55 -0.73
C VAL A 15 1.66 -8.43 0.49
N VAL A 16 1.83 -7.35 1.26
CA VAL A 16 1.00 -7.09 2.45
C VAL A 16 -0.15 -6.18 2.05
N GLY A 17 -1.36 -6.74 1.96
CA GLY A 17 -2.60 -5.98 1.82
C GLY A 17 -3.26 -5.71 3.18
N LEU A 18 -4.35 -4.94 3.21
CA LEU A 18 -5.14 -4.79 4.44
C LEU A 18 -6.10 -5.98 4.58
N SER A 19 -5.68 -7.01 5.31
CA SER A 19 -6.57 -8.08 5.78
C SER A 19 -6.52 -8.13 7.30
N VAL A 20 -7.43 -7.40 7.96
CA VAL A 20 -7.41 -7.20 9.41
C VAL A 20 -7.49 -8.53 10.16
N ASP A 21 -8.31 -9.46 9.67
CA ASP A 21 -8.52 -10.75 10.31
C ASP A 21 -7.35 -11.72 10.11
N ASP A 22 -6.55 -11.54 9.04
CA ASP A 22 -5.40 -12.40 8.75
C ASP A 22 -4.13 -11.96 9.48
N PHE A 23 -4.12 -10.77 10.10
CA PHE A 23 -2.95 -10.28 10.83
C PHE A 23 -2.79 -10.94 12.19
N ASN A 24 -2.27 -12.16 12.15
CA ASN A 24 -1.93 -12.96 13.32
C ASN A 24 -0.47 -13.46 13.23
N TYR A 25 0.02 -14.00 14.35
CA TYR A 25 1.41 -14.48 14.46
C TYR A 25 1.75 -15.53 13.40
N HIS A 26 0.83 -16.44 13.09
CA HIS A 26 1.07 -17.51 12.11
C HIS A 26 1.31 -16.93 10.71
N GLN A 27 0.40 -16.10 10.21
CA GLN A 27 0.50 -15.49 8.88
C GLN A 27 1.75 -14.61 8.74
N LEU A 28 2.08 -13.82 9.78
CA LEU A 28 3.29 -13.00 9.78
C LEU A 28 4.57 -13.86 9.80
N THR A 29 4.56 -14.99 10.49
CA THR A 29 5.69 -15.93 10.52
C THR A 29 5.86 -16.61 9.16
N GLU A 30 4.78 -17.03 8.51
CA GLU A 30 4.83 -17.59 7.15
C GLU A 30 5.38 -16.57 6.14
N ALA A 31 4.89 -15.33 6.18
CA ALA A 31 5.41 -14.24 5.36
C ALA A 31 6.91 -13.98 5.62
N MET A 32 7.33 -13.95 6.88
CA MET A 32 8.75 -13.81 7.25
C MET A 32 9.61 -14.93 6.68
N ASN A 33 9.16 -16.18 6.79
CA ASN A 33 9.90 -17.34 6.27
C ASN A 33 10.05 -17.27 4.75
N VAL A 34 8.98 -16.91 4.01
CA VAL A 34 9.07 -16.72 2.55
C VAL A 34 10.16 -15.69 2.20
N ILE A 35 10.19 -14.55 2.88
CA ILE A 35 11.18 -13.48 2.62
C ILE A 35 12.60 -13.99 2.90
N LEU A 36 12.82 -14.66 4.03
CA LEU A 36 14.15 -15.13 4.45
C LEU A 36 14.68 -16.29 3.60
N GLU A 37 13.82 -17.26 3.26
CA GLU A 37 14.21 -18.46 2.51
C GLU A 37 14.52 -18.14 1.04
N THR A 38 13.82 -17.17 0.46
CA THR A 38 13.96 -16.83 -0.96
C THR A 38 14.77 -15.57 -1.22
N ASN A 39 15.18 -14.85 -0.17
CA ASN A 39 15.68 -13.48 -0.25
C ASN A 39 14.71 -12.58 -1.04
N GLY A 40 13.42 -12.79 -0.77
CA GLY A 40 12.28 -12.26 -1.52
C GLY A 40 11.98 -10.80 -1.23
N ARG A 41 11.08 -10.21 -2.03
CA ARG A 41 10.68 -8.80 -1.86
C ARG A 41 9.51 -8.69 -0.90
N LEU A 42 9.55 -7.69 -0.03
CA LEU A 42 8.40 -7.25 0.77
C LEU A 42 7.76 -6.04 0.06
N ILE A 43 6.49 -6.15 -0.30
CA ILE A 43 5.76 -5.14 -1.07
C ILE A 43 4.50 -4.73 -0.31
N ALA A 44 4.19 -3.43 -0.26
CA ALA A 44 2.96 -2.95 0.36
C ALA A 44 2.38 -1.74 -0.40
N PRO A 45 1.05 -1.54 -0.40
CA PRO A 45 0.44 -0.36 -1.01
C PRO A 45 0.78 0.92 -0.24
N HIS A 46 0.85 0.89 1.09
CA HIS A 46 1.18 2.05 1.91
C HIS A 46 1.69 1.63 3.28
N LYS A 47 2.33 2.57 3.99
CA LYS A 47 2.86 2.38 5.36
C LYS A 47 2.26 3.39 6.35
N ASN A 48 0.94 3.55 6.31
CA ASN A 48 0.21 4.46 7.20
C ASN A 48 0.24 3.95 8.64
N LYS A 49 0.24 4.88 9.61
CA LYS A 49 0.27 4.57 11.05
C LYS A 49 -1.09 4.14 11.56
N TYR A 50 -2.13 4.86 11.17
CA TYR A 50 -3.52 4.65 11.56
C TYR A 50 -4.44 5.31 10.52
N HIS A 51 -5.75 5.07 10.64
CA HIS A 51 -6.79 5.80 9.92
C HIS A 51 -8.00 6.04 10.83
N ALA A 52 -8.77 7.09 10.54
CA ALA A 52 -9.98 7.41 11.30
C ALA A 52 -11.17 6.55 10.82
N ARG A 53 -12.02 6.15 11.76
CA ARG A 53 -13.33 5.51 11.53
C ARG A 53 -14.35 6.12 12.50
N GLU A 54 -15.62 5.86 12.27
CA GLU A 54 -16.72 6.32 13.13
C GLU A 54 -16.54 5.92 14.61
N ASP A 55 -15.94 4.74 14.85
CA ASP A 55 -15.70 4.19 16.18
C ASP A 55 -14.26 4.43 16.69
N GLY A 56 -13.55 5.38 16.09
CA GLY A 56 -12.23 5.83 16.54
C GLY A 56 -11.07 5.43 15.62
N LEU A 57 -9.85 5.63 16.12
CA LEU A 57 -8.64 5.35 15.34
C LEU A 57 -8.40 3.84 15.19
N LYS A 58 -8.16 3.41 13.96
CA LYS A 58 -7.79 2.03 13.63
C LYS A 58 -6.34 1.95 13.21
N MET A 59 -5.67 0.88 13.64
CA MET A 59 -4.28 0.63 13.28
C MET A 59 -4.13 0.53 11.76
N GLY A 60 -3.09 1.18 11.23
CA GLY A 60 -2.78 1.15 9.82
C GLY A 60 -1.99 -0.10 9.44
N LEU A 61 -1.97 -0.39 8.15
CA LEU A 61 -1.18 -1.47 7.56
C LEU A 61 0.31 -1.37 7.91
N GLY A 62 0.79 -0.14 8.13
CA GLY A 62 2.20 0.14 8.39
C GLY A 62 2.75 -0.55 9.63
N ALA A 63 1.93 -0.88 10.64
CA ALA A 63 2.37 -1.62 11.81
C ALA A 63 2.91 -3.02 11.44
N PHE A 64 2.17 -3.74 10.59
CA PHE A 64 2.52 -5.08 10.14
C PHE A 64 3.68 -5.07 9.14
N VAL A 65 3.70 -4.07 8.26
CA VAL A 65 4.83 -3.86 7.34
C VAL A 65 6.13 -3.62 8.12
N VAL A 66 6.10 -2.75 9.13
CA VAL A 66 7.28 -2.47 9.97
C VAL A 66 7.72 -3.70 10.77
N ALA A 67 6.78 -4.52 11.26
CA ALA A 67 7.12 -5.78 11.93
C ALA A 67 7.91 -6.72 11.01
N LEU A 68 7.47 -6.90 9.75
CA LEU A 68 8.18 -7.73 8.77
C LEU A 68 9.51 -7.10 8.33
N GLU A 69 9.56 -5.78 8.11
CA GLU A 69 10.82 -5.06 7.83
C GLU A 69 11.85 -5.32 8.94
N TYR A 70 11.43 -5.22 10.20
CA TYR A 70 12.29 -5.44 11.36
C TYR A 70 12.76 -6.90 11.46
N SER A 71 11.83 -7.85 11.40
CA SER A 71 12.14 -9.27 11.57
C SER A 71 13.00 -9.85 10.45
N CYS A 72 12.84 -9.34 9.21
CA CYS A 72 13.59 -9.84 8.06
C CYS A 72 14.85 -9.02 7.75
N GLY A 73 15.03 -7.84 8.38
CA GLY A 73 16.13 -6.93 8.05
C GLY A 73 16.03 -6.29 6.65
N VAL A 74 14.81 -6.18 6.11
CA VAL A 74 14.55 -5.64 4.76
C VAL A 74 13.75 -4.33 4.82
N LYS A 75 13.65 -3.63 3.69
CA LYS A 75 12.72 -2.51 3.51
C LYS A 75 11.63 -2.87 2.53
N ALA A 76 10.40 -2.52 2.88
CA ALA A 76 9.27 -2.73 2.01
C ALA A 76 9.32 -1.78 0.81
N GLU A 77 9.05 -2.30 -0.38
CA GLU A 77 8.72 -1.50 -1.54
C GLU A 77 7.28 -0.98 -1.38
N ILE A 78 7.14 0.33 -1.20
CA ILE A 78 5.84 0.97 -1.16
C ILE A 78 5.42 1.33 -2.59
N ILE A 79 4.29 0.81 -3.05
CA ILE A 79 3.84 0.96 -4.45
C ILE A 79 2.59 1.83 -4.62
N GLY A 80 1.85 2.08 -3.54
CA GLY A 80 0.66 2.94 -3.54
C GLY A 80 0.99 4.36 -3.06
N LYS A 81 -0.01 5.06 -2.52
CA LYS A 81 0.13 6.46 -2.12
C LYS A 81 1.13 6.65 -0.97
N PRO A 82 1.93 7.73 -0.94
CA PRO A 82 1.96 8.87 -1.86
C PRO A 82 2.91 8.69 -3.07
N THR A 83 3.27 7.47 -3.48
CA THR A 83 4.27 7.34 -4.56
C THR A 83 3.75 7.93 -5.87
N LEU A 84 4.62 8.65 -6.60
CA LEU A 84 4.29 9.20 -7.92
C LEU A 84 3.73 8.12 -8.86
N LYS A 85 4.24 6.89 -8.77
CA LYS A 85 3.90 5.78 -9.65
C LYS A 85 2.43 5.40 -9.58
N ILE A 86 1.79 5.44 -8.40
CA ILE A 86 0.35 5.11 -8.32
C ILE A 86 -0.52 6.14 -9.03
N PHE A 87 -0.18 7.43 -8.90
CA PHE A 87 -0.90 8.52 -9.57
C PHE A 87 -0.70 8.47 -11.08
N GLN A 88 0.53 8.24 -11.54
CA GLN A 88 0.83 8.04 -12.96
C GLN A 88 0.10 6.83 -13.54
N THR A 89 0.04 5.72 -12.80
CA THR A 89 -0.67 4.51 -13.23
C THR A 89 -2.17 4.77 -13.37
N ALA A 90 -2.76 5.51 -12.42
CA ALA A 90 -4.16 5.90 -12.47
C ALA A 90 -4.45 6.78 -13.70
N VAL A 91 -3.68 7.85 -13.93
CA VAL A 91 -3.89 8.76 -15.07
C VAL A 91 -3.64 8.04 -16.41
N SER A 92 -2.61 7.20 -16.49
CA SER A 92 -2.30 6.42 -17.70
C SER A 92 -3.39 5.39 -18.05
N SER A 93 -4.22 4.99 -17.09
CA SER A 93 -5.35 4.09 -17.36
C SER A 93 -6.53 4.77 -18.08
N ILE A 94 -6.53 6.10 -18.16
CA ILE A 94 -7.59 6.89 -18.80
C ILE A 94 -7.38 6.91 -20.32
N LYS A 95 -8.38 6.44 -21.07
CA LYS A 95 -8.30 6.28 -22.55
C LYS A 95 -8.00 7.57 -23.32
N ASN A 96 -8.42 8.72 -22.82
CA ASN A 96 -8.37 10.00 -23.53
C ASN A 96 -7.05 10.78 -23.35
N GLN A 97 -5.99 10.17 -22.80
CA GLN A 97 -4.68 10.81 -22.55
C GLN A 97 -4.81 12.17 -21.86
N VAL A 98 -5.11 12.14 -20.57
CA VAL A 98 -5.20 13.33 -19.72
C VAL A 98 -3.84 13.58 -19.07
N LYS A 99 -3.46 14.85 -18.85
CA LYS A 99 -2.24 15.19 -18.12
C LYS A 99 -2.47 15.19 -16.61
N MET A 100 -1.40 15.00 -15.84
CA MET A 100 -1.45 15.09 -14.37
C MET A 100 -2.05 16.42 -13.88
N GLU A 101 -1.66 17.53 -14.51
CA GLU A 101 -2.11 18.90 -14.19
C GLU A 101 -3.60 19.16 -14.45
N GLU A 102 -4.28 18.27 -15.17
CA GLU A 102 -5.71 18.36 -15.47
C GLU A 102 -6.55 17.48 -14.54
N CYS A 103 -5.90 16.77 -13.61
CA CYS A 103 -6.55 15.82 -12.71
C CYS A 103 -6.60 16.37 -11.28
N ALA A 104 -7.65 15.97 -10.54
CA ALA A 104 -7.77 16.24 -9.12
C ALA A 104 -7.86 14.92 -8.33
N MET A 105 -7.12 14.84 -7.22
CA MET A 105 -7.25 13.79 -6.21
C MET A 105 -8.11 14.33 -5.06
N ILE A 106 -9.18 13.61 -4.73
CA ILE A 106 -10.05 13.90 -3.58
C ILE A 106 -9.79 12.82 -2.53
N GLY A 107 -9.46 13.21 -1.30
CA GLY A 107 -9.13 12.27 -0.23
C GLY A 107 -9.25 12.87 1.17
N ASP A 108 -9.22 12.01 2.18
CA ASP A 108 -9.33 12.34 3.60
C ASP A 108 -7.95 12.35 4.29
N ASP A 109 -6.91 11.82 3.64
CA ASP A 109 -5.55 11.77 4.19
C ASP A 109 -4.66 12.86 3.57
N VAL A 110 -4.25 13.82 4.39
CA VAL A 110 -3.40 14.95 3.98
C VAL A 110 -2.07 14.48 3.39
N SER A 111 -1.45 13.45 3.98
CA SER A 111 -0.08 13.06 3.62
C SER A 111 -0.03 12.20 2.36
N SER A 112 -0.97 11.28 2.21
CA SER A 112 -0.95 10.25 1.17
C SER A 112 -1.81 10.62 -0.03
N ASP A 113 -2.96 11.27 0.18
CA ASP A 113 -3.84 11.69 -0.90
C ASP A 113 -3.46 13.07 -1.42
N VAL A 114 -3.57 14.08 -0.55
CA VAL A 114 -3.52 15.48 -0.97
C VAL A 114 -2.09 15.89 -1.30
N ASN A 115 -1.15 15.72 -0.37
CA ASN A 115 0.25 16.04 -0.64
C ASN A 115 0.83 15.12 -1.72
N GLY A 116 0.51 13.84 -1.70
CA GLY A 116 0.95 12.91 -2.74
C GLY A 116 0.50 13.33 -4.14
N ALA A 117 -0.73 13.80 -4.28
CA ALA A 117 -1.25 14.32 -5.54
C ALA A 117 -0.60 15.63 -5.96
N ILE A 118 -0.41 16.57 -5.03
CA ILE A 118 0.28 17.85 -5.28
C ILE A 118 1.72 17.60 -5.75
N ASP A 119 2.45 16.72 -5.06
CA ASP A 119 3.81 16.33 -5.43
C ASP A 119 3.86 15.64 -6.80
N ALA A 120 2.77 14.97 -7.19
CA ALA A 120 2.59 14.36 -8.50
C ALA A 120 2.15 15.34 -9.61
N GLY A 121 1.94 16.62 -9.28
CA GLY A 121 1.51 17.66 -10.21
C GLY A 121 0.00 17.73 -10.46
N MET A 122 -0.81 17.11 -9.60
CA MET A 122 -2.28 17.14 -9.65
C MET A 122 -2.84 18.20 -8.68
N PHE A 123 -4.12 18.53 -8.82
CA PHE A 123 -4.84 19.25 -7.77
C PHE A 123 -5.16 18.30 -6.60
N GLY A 124 -4.88 18.71 -5.37
CA GLY A 124 -5.25 17.97 -4.16
C GLY A 124 -6.46 18.61 -3.46
N ILE A 125 -7.48 17.81 -3.13
CA ILE A 125 -8.69 18.25 -2.43
C ILE A 125 -8.86 17.41 -1.17
N LEU A 126 -8.75 18.04 0.00
CA LEU A 126 -9.00 17.42 1.29
C LEU A 126 -10.49 17.47 1.62
N VAL A 127 -11.09 16.35 1.99
CA VAL A 127 -12.46 16.29 2.50
C VAL A 127 -12.48 15.98 3.99
N GLN A 128 -13.49 16.53 4.67
CA GLN A 128 -13.81 16.18 6.05
C GLN A 128 -15.05 15.27 6.01
N THR A 129 -14.84 13.98 6.27
CA THR A 129 -15.87 12.94 6.34
C THR A 129 -16.30 12.65 7.76
#